data_AF-T1B4G7-F1
#
_entry.id   AF-T1B4G7-F1
#
_cell.length_a   1.000
_cell.length_b   1.000
_cell.length_c   1.000
_cell.angle_alpha   90.00
_cell.angle_beta   90.00
_cell.angle_gamma   90.00
#
_symmetry.space_group_name_H-M   'P 1'
#
loop_
_entity.id
_entity.type
_entity.pdbx_description
1 polymer ?
#
loop_
_entity_poly.entity_id
_entity_poly.type
_entity_poly.pdbx_seq_one_letter_code
_entity_poly.pdbx_strand_id
1 'polypeptide(L)'
;MPVWQASGRIGVADGQQGGSGGFDWAQDGESFDFTLTAPITGRSFRLQSGPDGACLSGLKPQPVCAFDAASLLRAELGWVLPLRELRTWVLGMAAPGSASHMRYGPDGLPAQLQQDGWIVQYRSWDAQARPL
;
A
#
# COMPACT_ATOMS: atom_id res chain seq x y z
N MET A 1 1.23 11.80 -9.68
CA MET A 1 1.41 10.32 -9.77
C MET A 1 0.60 9.80 -10.95
N PRO A 2 1.02 8.71 -11.62
CA PRO A 2 0.23 8.09 -12.68
C PRO A 2 -1.07 7.46 -12.13
N VAL A 3 -2.05 7.28 -13.01
CA VAL A 3 -3.25 6.48 -12.73
C VAL A 3 -2.90 5.01 -12.90
N TRP A 4 -3.18 4.19 -11.90
CA TRP A 4 -2.93 2.75 -11.97
C TRP A 4 -3.88 1.98 -11.06
N GLN A 5 -4.00 0.68 -11.34
CA GLN A 5 -4.76 -0.25 -10.51
C GLN A 5 -3.92 -1.48 -10.22
N ALA A 6 -4.07 -2.03 -9.01
CA ALA A 6 -3.44 -3.28 -8.62
C ALA A 6 -4.43 -4.08 -7.77
N SER A 7 -4.41 -5.40 -7.95
CA SER A 7 -5.12 -6.33 -7.08
C SER A 7 -4.24 -7.52 -6.76
N GLY A 8 -4.52 -8.19 -5.66
CA GLY A 8 -3.72 -9.34 -5.26
C GLY A 8 -3.96 -9.77 -3.83
N ARG A 9 -2.93 -10.34 -3.22
CA ARG A 9 -2.96 -10.75 -1.81
C ARG A 9 -1.96 -9.93 -1.01
N ILE A 10 -2.40 -9.53 0.18
CA ILE A 10 -1.58 -8.81 1.16
C ILE A 10 -1.47 -9.64 2.43
N GLY A 11 -0.29 -9.63 3.02
CA GLY A 11 -0.01 -10.15 4.36
C GLY A 11 0.67 -9.06 5.17
N VAL A 12 0.17 -8.82 6.38
CA VAL A 12 0.73 -7.86 7.34
C VAL A 12 1.07 -8.63 8.60
N ALA A 13 2.26 -8.40 9.16
CA ALA A 13 2.67 -8.95 10.44
C ALA A 13 3.48 -7.89 11.19
N ASP A 14 3.13 -7.62 12.44
CA ASP A 14 3.81 -6.63 13.30
C ASP A 14 4.52 -7.29 14.50
N GLY A 15 4.70 -8.62 14.46
CA GLY A 15 5.32 -9.41 15.52
C GLY A 15 4.39 -9.79 16.69
N GLN A 16 3.22 -9.17 16.80
CA GLN A 16 2.18 -9.53 17.78
C GLN A 16 0.90 -10.01 17.09
N GLN A 17 0.57 -9.39 15.97
CA GLN A 17 -0.63 -9.63 15.19
C GLN A 17 -0.26 -9.79 13.71
N GLY A 18 -0.88 -10.77 13.07
CA GLY A 18 -0.76 -11.03 11.65
C GLY A 18 -2.12 -11.06 11.00
N GLY A 19 -2.21 -10.60 9.76
CA GLY A 19 -3.42 -10.66 8.95
C GLY A 19 -3.07 -10.88 7.48
N SER A 20 -3.95 -11.58 6.77
CA SER A 20 -3.83 -11.72 5.32
C SER A 20 -5.18 -11.59 4.65
N GLY A 21 -5.20 -11.03 3.46
CA GLY A 21 -6.43 -10.83 2.70
C GLY A 21 -6.16 -10.60 1.22
N GLY A 22 -7.24 -10.53 0.45
CA GLY A 22 -7.22 -9.91 -0.87
C GLY A 22 -7.17 -8.39 -0.74
N PHE A 23 -6.60 -7.73 -1.72
CA PHE A 23 -6.71 -6.28 -1.84
C PHE A 23 -7.03 -5.86 -3.28
N ASP A 24 -7.67 -4.70 -3.38
CA ASP A 24 -7.85 -3.94 -4.61
C ASP A 24 -7.43 -2.49 -4.33
N TRP A 25 -6.62 -1.92 -5.20
CA TRP A 25 -6.12 -0.55 -5.11
C TRP A 25 -6.32 0.14 -6.45
N ALA A 26 -7.05 1.25 -6.45
CA ALA A 26 -7.07 2.22 -7.54
C ALA A 26 -6.39 3.53 -7.12
N GLN A 27 -5.38 3.96 -7.85
CA GLN A 27 -4.67 5.22 -7.65
C GLN A 27 -5.03 6.20 -8.77
N ASP A 28 -5.38 7.44 -8.40
CA ASP A 28 -5.59 8.54 -9.33
C ASP A 28 -4.96 9.82 -8.77
N GLY A 29 -3.76 10.17 -9.28
CA GLY A 29 -3.05 11.34 -8.80
C GLY A 29 -2.75 11.26 -7.31
N GLU A 30 -3.27 12.22 -6.53
CA GLU A 30 -3.14 12.24 -5.06
C GLU A 30 -4.23 11.43 -4.35
N SER A 31 -5.28 11.04 -5.07
CA SER A 31 -6.39 10.27 -4.56
C SER A 31 -6.14 8.76 -4.70
N PHE A 32 -6.71 7.98 -3.80
CA PHE A 32 -6.75 6.53 -3.95
C PHE A 32 -7.96 5.90 -3.28
N ASP A 33 -8.29 4.71 -3.74
CA ASP A 33 -9.29 3.83 -3.18
C ASP A 33 -8.67 2.46 -2.95
N PHE A 34 -8.59 2.05 -1.68
CA PHE A 34 -7.99 0.79 -1.27
C PHE A 34 -9.01 -0.04 -0.51
N THR A 35 -9.27 -1.26 -0.99
CA THR A 35 -10.12 -2.23 -0.31
C THR A 35 -9.27 -3.41 0.12
N LEU A 36 -9.41 -3.83 1.38
CA LEU A 36 -8.85 -5.07 1.91
C LEU A 36 -9.99 -5.99 2.31
N THR A 37 -9.92 -7.24 1.85
CA THR A 37 -10.89 -8.29 2.15
C THR A 37 -10.19 -9.45 2.82
N ALA A 38 -10.43 -9.65 4.12
CA ALA A 38 -9.84 -10.76 4.88
C ALA A 38 -10.94 -11.67 5.44
N PRO A 39 -11.39 -12.69 4.67
CA PRO A 39 -12.53 -13.53 5.05
C PRO A 39 -12.25 -14.40 6.29
N ILE A 40 -10.99 -14.79 6.51
CA ILE A 40 -10.61 -15.64 7.65
C ILE A 40 -10.68 -14.86 8.96
N THR A 41 -10.19 -13.61 8.98
CA THR A 41 -10.23 -12.76 10.18
C THR A 41 -11.53 -11.96 10.29
N GLY A 42 -12.37 -11.97 9.24
CA GLY A 42 -13.57 -11.13 9.14
C GLY A 42 -13.30 -9.63 9.06
N ARG A 43 -12.03 -9.22 8.87
CA ARG A 43 -11.63 -7.80 8.86
C ARG A 43 -11.53 -7.30 7.42
N SER A 44 -12.66 -6.86 6.88
CA SER A 44 -12.70 -6.19 5.58
C SER A 44 -12.93 -4.70 5.75
N PHE A 45 -12.19 -3.86 5.02
CA PHE A 45 -12.33 -2.41 5.08
C PHE A 45 -12.05 -1.76 3.73
N ARG A 46 -12.57 -0.54 3.56
CA ARG A 46 -12.24 0.34 2.43
C ARG A 46 -11.69 1.66 2.98
N LEU A 47 -10.52 2.04 2.50
CA LEU A 47 -9.82 3.29 2.79
C LEU A 47 -9.78 4.14 1.53
N GLN A 48 -10.43 5.28 1.59
CA GLN A 48 -10.42 6.27 0.51
C GLN A 48 -9.62 7.48 0.99
N SER A 49 -8.82 8.07 0.12
CA SER A 49 -8.07 9.28 0.43
C SER A 49 -8.00 10.19 -0.80
N GLY A 50 -7.95 11.49 -0.58
CA GLY A 50 -7.76 12.52 -1.59
C GLY A 50 -7.41 13.86 -0.94
N PRO A 51 -7.50 14.97 -1.69
CA PRO A 51 -7.16 16.31 -1.19
C PRO A 51 -7.93 16.75 0.06
N ASP A 52 -9.15 16.27 0.23
CA ASP A 52 -10.03 16.63 1.35
C ASP A 52 -9.82 15.76 2.61
N GLY A 53 -8.87 14.83 2.57
CA GLY A 53 -8.54 13.92 3.67
C GLY A 53 -8.76 12.45 3.31
N ALA A 54 -9.12 11.65 4.30
CA ALA A 54 -9.31 10.21 4.17
C ALA A 54 -10.49 9.71 4.99
N CYS A 55 -11.12 8.63 4.53
CA CYS A 55 -12.21 7.95 5.22
C CYS A 55 -12.01 6.44 5.19
N LEU A 56 -12.22 5.81 6.34
CA LEU A 56 -12.15 4.37 6.55
C LEU A 56 -13.55 3.83 6.85
N SER A 57 -13.99 2.84 6.09
CA SER A 57 -15.31 2.20 6.22
C SER A 57 -15.19 0.68 6.31
N GLY A 58 -16.23 0.01 6.80
CA GLY A 58 -16.31 -1.46 6.90
C GLY A 58 -15.90 -2.06 8.26
N LEU A 59 -15.15 -1.33 9.09
CA LEU A 59 -14.79 -1.77 10.44
C LEU A 59 -15.82 -1.44 11.52
N LYS A 60 -16.65 -0.42 11.26
CA LYS A 60 -17.65 0.13 12.18
C LYS A 60 -18.94 0.43 11.39
N PRO A 61 -20.10 0.61 12.07
CA PRO A 61 -21.36 0.94 11.41
C PRO A 61 -21.31 2.24 10.59
N GLN A 62 -20.47 3.20 11.01
CA GLN A 62 -20.27 4.47 10.31
C GLN A 62 -18.81 4.61 9.89
N PRO A 63 -18.53 5.22 8.72
CA PRO A 63 -17.18 5.58 8.32
C PRO A 63 -16.52 6.53 9.33
N VAL A 64 -15.21 6.39 9.52
CA VAL A 64 -14.39 7.31 10.31
C VAL A 64 -13.48 8.06 9.34
N CYS A 65 -13.49 9.39 9.41
CA CYS A 65 -12.67 10.23 8.53
C CYS A 65 -11.64 11.04 9.33
N ALA A 66 -10.50 11.31 8.70
CA ALA A 66 -9.43 12.15 9.24
C ALA A 66 -8.68 12.84 8.10
N PHE A 67 -7.77 13.75 8.43
CA PHE A 67 -6.93 14.41 7.43
C PHE A 67 -5.90 13.48 6.77
N ASP A 68 -5.51 12.40 7.45
CA ASP A 68 -4.45 11.50 7.01
C ASP A 68 -4.88 10.03 7.07
N ALA A 69 -4.69 9.34 5.96
CA ALA A 69 -5.02 7.94 5.79
C ALA A 69 -4.17 7.02 6.68
N ALA A 70 -2.88 7.34 6.88
CA ALA A 70 -2.00 6.54 7.73
C ALA A 70 -2.42 6.63 9.21
N SER A 71 -2.90 7.80 9.63
CA SER A 71 -3.44 8.03 10.98
C SER A 71 -4.72 7.23 11.23
N LEU A 72 -5.61 7.09 10.25
CA LEU A 72 -6.77 6.20 10.35
C LEU A 72 -6.36 4.74 10.53
N LEU A 73 -5.42 4.24 9.72
CA LEU A 73 -4.94 2.85 9.85
C LEU A 73 -4.28 2.61 11.21
N ARG A 74 -3.50 3.57 11.71
CA ARG A 74 -2.90 3.46 13.04
C ARG A 74 -3.95 3.43 14.15
N ALA A 75 -4.94 4.34 14.10
CA ALA A 75 -5.95 4.45 15.14
C ALA A 75 -6.91 3.26 15.16
N GLU A 76 -7.32 2.78 13.99
CA GLU A 76 -8.39 1.77 13.86
C GLU A 76 -7.85 0.34 13.75
N LEU A 77 -6.62 0.16 13.26
CA LEU A 77 -6.01 -1.16 13.05
C LEU A 77 -4.67 -1.34 13.78
N GLY A 78 -4.08 -0.29 14.34
CA GLY A 78 -2.73 -0.33 14.92
C GLY A 78 -1.60 -0.33 13.89
N TRP A 79 -1.93 -0.28 12.59
CA TRP A 79 -0.95 -0.42 11.53
C TRP A 79 -0.20 0.88 11.26
N VAL A 80 1.13 0.80 11.22
CA VAL A 80 2.00 1.92 10.84
C VAL A 80 2.57 1.63 9.46
N LEU A 81 1.89 2.10 8.42
CA LEU A 81 2.27 1.87 7.03
C LEU A 81 2.68 3.18 6.34
N PRO A 82 3.76 3.17 5.54
CA PRO A 82 4.21 4.33 4.76
C PRO A 82 3.37 4.45 3.48
N LEU A 83 2.09 4.82 3.63
CA LEU A 83 1.13 4.82 2.51
C LEU A 83 1.57 5.72 1.35
N ARG A 84 2.28 6.81 1.63
CA ARG A 84 2.76 7.73 0.58
C ARG A 84 3.80 7.03 -0.31
N GLU A 85 4.73 6.33 0.31
CA GLU A 85 5.84 5.66 -0.34
C GLU A 85 5.37 4.37 -1.03
N LEU A 86 4.46 3.63 -0.38
CA LEU A 86 3.85 2.41 -0.93
C LEU A 86 3.22 2.63 -2.32
N ARG A 87 2.61 3.80 -2.56
CA ARG A 87 2.03 4.16 -3.86
C ARG A 87 3.03 4.11 -5.02
N THR A 88 4.31 4.37 -4.75
CA THR A 88 5.39 4.30 -5.74
C THR A 88 6.13 2.98 -5.70
N TRP A 89 6.28 2.39 -4.51
CA TRP A 89 6.97 1.11 -4.36
C TRP A 89 6.22 -0.02 -5.05
N VAL A 90 4.88 0.00 -5.07
CA VAL A 90 4.08 -0.98 -5.85
C VAL A 90 4.46 -0.99 -7.34
N LEU A 91 4.92 0.13 -7.87
CA LEU A 91 5.34 0.28 -9.27
C LEU A 91 6.83 0.01 -9.51
N GLY A 92 7.60 -0.37 -8.48
CA GLY A 92 9.04 -0.53 -8.61
C GLY A 92 9.85 0.76 -8.56
N MET A 93 9.23 1.88 -8.18
CA MET A 93 9.87 3.18 -8.14
C MET A 93 10.19 3.60 -6.71
N ALA A 94 11.27 4.36 -6.52
CA ALA A 94 11.50 5.07 -5.27
C ALA A 94 10.50 6.22 -5.11
N ALA A 95 10.09 6.48 -3.86
CA ALA A 95 9.27 7.63 -3.53
C ALA A 95 10.08 8.93 -3.70
N PRO A 96 9.47 10.03 -4.16
CA PRO A 96 10.17 11.30 -4.29
C PRO A 96 10.40 11.95 -2.92
N GLY A 97 11.53 12.67 -2.77
CA GLY A 97 11.80 13.53 -1.62
C GLY A 97 12.65 12.93 -0.51
N SER A 98 13.06 11.66 -0.61
CA SER A 98 14.01 11.03 0.29
C SER A 98 15.08 10.24 -0.47
N ALA A 99 16.22 10.01 0.16
CA ALA A 99 17.28 9.21 -0.41
C ALA A 99 16.84 7.73 -0.50
N SER A 100 17.20 7.08 -1.60
CA SER A 100 16.86 5.69 -1.85
C SER A 100 18.05 4.92 -2.42
N HIS A 101 18.13 3.63 -2.13
CA HIS A 101 19.09 2.71 -2.73
C HIS A 101 18.36 1.56 -3.43
N MET A 102 18.41 1.54 -4.77
CA MET A 102 17.79 0.50 -5.59
C MET A 102 18.84 -0.47 -6.14
N ARG A 103 18.57 -1.76 -5.98
CA ARG A 103 19.34 -2.86 -6.58
C ARG A 103 18.51 -3.52 -7.64
N TYR A 104 19.15 -3.87 -8.76
CA TYR A 104 18.53 -4.52 -9.89
C TYR A 104 18.91 -6.00 -9.96
N GLY A 105 18.01 -6.82 -10.50
CA GLY A 105 18.22 -8.23 -10.78
C GLY A 105 18.99 -8.47 -12.08
N PRO A 106 19.32 -9.73 -12.42
CA PRO A 106 19.99 -10.09 -13.67
C PRO A 106 19.19 -9.73 -14.93
N ASP A 107 17.87 -9.59 -14.79
CA ASP A 107 16.92 -9.16 -15.82
C ASP A 107 16.88 -7.62 -16.00
N GLY A 108 17.65 -6.88 -15.20
CA GLY A 108 17.67 -5.42 -15.19
C GLY A 108 16.47 -4.78 -14.50
N LEU A 109 15.60 -5.57 -13.86
CA LEU A 109 14.41 -5.06 -13.16
C LEU A 109 14.72 -4.82 -11.67
N PRO A 110 13.98 -3.93 -10.98
CA PRO A 110 14.20 -3.69 -9.56
C PRO A 110 14.06 -4.99 -8.77
N ALA A 111 15.04 -5.31 -7.92
CA ALA A 111 15.05 -6.51 -7.07
C ALA A 111 14.92 -6.15 -5.59
N GLN A 112 15.50 -5.03 -5.18
CA GLN A 112 15.38 -4.51 -3.83
C GLN A 112 15.44 -2.99 -3.81
N LEU A 113 14.59 -2.38 -2.98
CA LEU A 113 14.63 -0.95 -2.67
C LEU A 113 14.81 -0.77 -1.15
N GLN A 114 15.74 0.10 -0.77
CA GLN A 114 15.88 0.58 0.60
C GLN A 114 15.58 2.08 0.62
N GLN A 115 14.58 2.50 1.38
CA GLN A 115 14.16 3.90 1.48
C GLN A 115 13.36 4.10 2.77
N ASP A 116 13.58 5.24 3.46
CA ASP A 116 12.83 5.64 4.67
C ASP A 116 12.77 4.56 5.77
N GLY A 117 13.85 3.78 5.91
CA GLY A 117 13.97 2.70 6.90
C GLY A 117 13.30 1.38 6.49
N TRP A 118 12.67 1.32 5.31
CA TRP A 118 12.03 0.12 4.77
C TRP A 118 12.95 -0.62 3.80
N ILE A 119 12.80 -1.95 3.77
CA ILE A 119 13.39 -2.83 2.76
C ILE A 119 12.24 -3.45 1.97
N VAL A 120 12.13 -3.09 0.69
CA VAL A 120 11.16 -3.66 -0.25
C VAL A 120 11.87 -4.68 -1.12
N GLN A 121 11.31 -5.89 -1.22
CA GLN A 121 11.85 -6.97 -2.04
C GLN A 121 10.88 -7.27 -3.19
N TYR A 122 11.37 -7.11 -4.42
CA TYR A 122 10.63 -7.44 -5.63
C TYR A 122 11.03 -8.85 -6.06
N ARG A 123 10.18 -9.83 -5.73
CA ARG A 123 10.50 -11.26 -5.92
C ARG A 123 10.27 -11.77 -7.33
N SER A 124 9.39 -11.12 -8.06
CA SER A 124 9.01 -11.49 -9.42
C SER A 124 8.37 -10.30 -10.10
N TRP A 125 8.61 -10.16 -11.40
CA TRP A 125 7.93 -9.21 -12.27
C TRP A 125 6.99 -9.95 -13.20
N ASP A 126 5.85 -9.34 -13.50
CA ASP A 126 4.99 -9.83 -14.56
C ASP A 126 5.66 -9.50 -15.90
N ALA A 127 6.08 -10.52 -16.64
CA ALA A 127 6.74 -10.36 -17.94
C ALA A 127 5.82 -9.71 -19.00
N GLN A 128 4.50 -9.73 -18.79
CA GLN A 128 3.50 -9.13 -19.68
C GLN A 128 3.23 -7.67 -19.31
N ALA A 129 3.34 -7.30 -18.03
CA ALA A 129 3.25 -5.93 -17.55
C ALA A 129 4.66 -5.34 -17.42
N ARG A 130 5.17 -4.73 -18.49
CA ARG A 130 6.44 -3.99 -18.40
C ARG A 130 6.32 -2.93 -17.30
N PRO A 131 7.22 -2.89 -16.30
CA PRO A 131 7.25 -1.80 -15.34
C PRO A 131 7.43 -0.46 -16.08
N LEU A 132 6.76 0.57 -15.57
CA LEU A 132 6.80 1.92 -16.12
C LEU A 132 8.18 2.57 -15.97
#